data_AF-A0A0G3BNH4-F1
#
_entry.id   AF-A0A0G3BNH4-F1
#
_cell.length_a   1.000
_cell.length_b   1.000
_cell.length_c   1.000
_cell.angle_alpha   90.00
_cell.angle_beta   90.00
_cell.angle_gamma   90.00
#
_symmetry.space_group_name_H-M   'P 1'
#
loop_
_entity.id
_entity.type
_entity.pdbx_description
1 polymer ?
#
loop_
_entity_poly.entity_id
_entity_poly.type
_entity_poly.pdbx_seq_one_letter_code
_entity_poly.pdbx_strand_id
1 'polypeptide(L)'
;MQNLCLELTHSVYPHDQIYGDYCPIQGYINCPPEDTFQYLADTKKLAEWTYSLRNPMLHGEPDLYRFTDQIGGTTPCFCRTVANREALTVDYHCAWDQPDHLWMIYLMRVVPAQLVLDKPGSVVLWVNCHHPFYTRNPYPETAVPGRNFWVGDAWPMFYAGHTVELQNLKLILEHRHAHGLPVLGTPAVAASEVTA
;
A
#
# COMPACT_ATOMS: atom_id res chain seq x y z
N MET A 1 -34.61 13.92 8.94
CA MET A 1 -33.54 12.90 8.82
C MET A 1 -33.65 12.17 7.50
N GLN A 2 -34.72 11.38 7.25
CA GLN A 2 -34.87 10.62 6.00
C GLN A 2 -34.68 11.44 4.71
N ASN A 3 -35.35 12.60 4.60
CA ASN A 3 -35.22 13.45 3.41
C ASN A 3 -33.78 13.96 3.19
N LEU A 4 -33.08 14.34 4.27
CA LEU A 4 -31.68 14.76 4.20
C LEU A 4 -30.75 13.62 3.74
N CYS A 5 -31.01 12.38 4.17
CA CYS A 5 -30.25 11.22 3.69
C CYS A 5 -30.49 10.94 2.20
N LEU A 6 -31.73 11.11 1.72
CA LEU A 6 -32.06 10.96 0.29
C LEU A 6 -31.36 12.03 -0.56
N GLU A 7 -31.28 13.27 -0.07
CA GLU A 7 -30.55 14.36 -0.75
C GLU A 7 -29.06 14.07 -0.89
N LEU A 8 -28.45 13.36 0.06
CA LEU A 8 -27.02 13.00 0.03
C LEU A 8 -26.73 11.71 -0.76
N THR A 9 -27.76 10.92 -1.09
CA THR A 9 -27.63 9.60 -1.72
C THR A 9 -27.85 9.70 -3.23
N HIS A 10 -26.77 9.85 -3.98
CA HIS A 10 -26.78 9.95 -5.44
C HIS A 10 -26.38 8.63 -6.08
N SER A 11 -26.87 8.36 -7.30
CA SER A 11 -26.47 7.17 -8.06
C SER A 11 -25.08 7.30 -8.69
N VAL A 12 -24.58 8.53 -8.84
CA VAL A 12 -23.27 8.87 -9.40
C VAL A 12 -22.68 9.99 -8.58
N TYR A 13 -21.39 9.88 -8.29
CA TYR A 13 -20.61 10.93 -7.63
C TYR A 13 -19.41 11.30 -8.51
N PRO A 14 -19.05 12.59 -8.59
CA PRO A 14 -17.77 13.03 -9.15
C PRO A 14 -16.58 12.36 -8.47
N HIS A 15 -15.52 12.09 -9.23
CA HIS A 15 -14.33 11.39 -8.72
C HIS A 15 -13.65 12.18 -7.60
N ASP A 16 -13.48 13.49 -7.77
CA ASP A 16 -12.90 14.41 -6.80
C ASP A 16 -13.74 14.55 -5.53
N GLN A 17 -15.06 14.45 -5.63
CA GLN A 17 -15.94 14.44 -4.44
C GLN A 17 -15.67 13.23 -3.54
N ILE A 18 -15.30 12.07 -4.13
CA ILE A 18 -15.04 10.84 -3.36
C ILE A 18 -13.57 10.71 -2.98
N TYR A 19 -12.66 11.04 -3.91
CA TYR A 19 -11.23 10.74 -3.83
C TYR A 19 -10.33 11.97 -3.75
N GLY A 20 -10.89 13.18 -3.68
CA GLY A 20 -10.13 14.44 -3.68
C GLY A 20 -9.28 14.62 -2.43
N ASP A 21 -9.89 14.51 -1.25
CA ASP A 21 -9.18 14.72 0.03
C ASP A 21 -8.72 13.40 0.68
N TYR A 22 -9.45 12.31 0.41
CA TYR A 22 -9.21 11.00 0.98
C TYR A 22 -9.35 9.95 -0.10
N CYS A 23 -8.47 8.95 -0.12
CA CYS A 23 -8.56 7.84 -1.07
C CYS A 23 -8.77 6.51 -0.33
N PRO A 24 -10.02 6.17 0.04
CA PRO A 24 -10.33 4.88 0.64
C PRO A 24 -10.49 3.78 -0.42
N ILE A 25 -9.90 2.62 -0.17
CA ILE A 25 -10.20 1.36 -0.86
C ILE A 25 -10.29 0.20 0.14
N GLN A 26 -10.93 -0.89 -0.27
CA GLN A 26 -11.11 -2.06 0.56
C GLN A 26 -11.26 -3.33 -0.27
N GLY A 27 -10.93 -4.48 0.33
CA GLY A 27 -11.03 -5.75 -0.36
C GLY A 27 -11.11 -6.94 0.60
N TYR A 28 -11.82 -7.99 0.18
CA TYR A 28 -11.80 -9.29 0.84
C TYR A 28 -10.64 -10.13 0.32
N ILE A 29 -9.93 -10.79 1.23
CA ILE A 29 -8.82 -11.72 0.95
C ILE A 29 -9.09 -13.04 1.70
N ASN A 30 -9.11 -14.15 0.97
CA ASN A 30 -9.22 -15.51 1.49
C ASN A 30 -7.88 -15.98 2.09
N CYS A 31 -7.45 -15.30 3.13
CA CYS A 31 -6.26 -15.59 3.92
C CYS A 31 -6.57 -15.23 5.39
N PRO A 32 -6.08 -15.99 6.39
CA PRO A 32 -6.32 -15.69 7.79
C PRO A 32 -5.89 -14.25 8.17
N PRO A 33 -6.60 -13.57 9.09
CA PRO A 33 -6.30 -12.18 9.47
C PRO A 33 -4.91 -11.99 10.05
N GLU A 34 -4.45 -12.91 10.89
CA GLU A 34 -3.13 -12.84 11.49
C GLU A 34 -2.02 -12.98 10.45
N ASP A 35 -2.19 -13.89 9.48
CA ASP A 35 -1.25 -14.10 8.38
C ASP A 35 -1.21 -12.87 7.44
N THR A 36 -2.38 -12.31 7.14
CA THR A 36 -2.52 -11.09 6.33
C THR A 36 -1.86 -9.91 7.03
N PHE A 37 -2.10 -9.74 8.33
CA PHE A 37 -1.47 -8.71 9.14
C PHE A 37 0.06 -8.86 9.18
N GLN A 38 0.58 -10.06 9.47
CA GLN A 38 2.02 -10.30 9.52
C GLN A 38 2.69 -9.97 8.18
N TYR A 39 2.06 -10.35 7.07
CA TYR A 39 2.56 -10.03 5.73
C TYR A 39 2.63 -8.52 5.48
N LEU A 40 1.57 -7.78 5.84
CA LEU A 40 1.54 -6.33 5.71
C LEU A 40 2.52 -5.64 6.66
N ALA A 41 2.73 -6.18 7.87
CA ALA A 41 3.63 -5.59 8.87
C ALA A 41 5.12 -5.64 8.46
N ASP A 42 5.52 -6.53 7.55
CA ASP A 42 6.90 -6.56 7.03
C ASP A 42 7.07 -5.56 5.87
N THR A 43 7.76 -4.45 6.14
CA THR A 43 8.01 -3.37 5.16
C THR A 43 8.57 -3.89 3.84
N LYS A 44 9.44 -4.91 3.85
CA LYS A 44 10.08 -5.43 2.63
C LYS A 44 9.07 -6.05 1.67
N LYS A 45 7.93 -6.54 2.18
CA LYS A 45 6.88 -7.18 1.38
C LYS A 45 6.18 -6.21 0.44
N LEU A 46 6.31 -4.90 0.66
CA LEU A 46 5.95 -3.89 -0.34
C LEU A 46 6.57 -4.21 -1.71
N ALA A 47 7.77 -4.80 -1.76
CA ALA A 47 8.41 -5.15 -3.02
C ALA A 47 7.72 -6.27 -3.82
N GLU A 48 6.85 -7.06 -3.18
CA GLU A 48 6.17 -8.20 -3.81
C GLU A 48 4.83 -7.79 -4.43
N TRP A 49 4.06 -6.91 -3.78
CA TRP A 49 2.67 -6.63 -4.16
C TRP A 49 2.43 -5.22 -4.74
N THR A 50 3.27 -4.24 -4.37
CA THR A 50 3.16 -2.90 -4.95
C THR A 50 3.59 -2.91 -6.42
N TYR A 51 3.06 -1.98 -7.19
CA TYR A 51 3.34 -1.88 -8.61
C TYR A 51 4.81 -1.53 -8.86
N SER A 52 5.38 -0.62 -8.08
CA SER A 52 6.65 0.03 -8.43
C SER A 52 7.77 -0.07 -7.42
N LEU A 53 7.52 -0.34 -6.14
CA LEU A 53 8.60 -0.38 -5.13
C LEU A 53 9.42 -1.66 -5.28
N ARG A 54 10.72 -1.54 -5.50
CA ARG A 54 11.63 -2.69 -5.66
C ARG A 54 12.93 -2.48 -4.90
N ASN A 55 13.72 -3.55 -4.78
CA ASN A 55 15.06 -3.54 -4.19
C ASN A 55 15.10 -2.95 -2.77
N PRO A 56 14.33 -3.50 -1.80
CA PRO A 56 14.33 -3.02 -0.43
C PRO A 56 15.74 -3.13 0.17
N MET A 57 16.26 -2.03 0.70
CA MET A 57 17.52 -1.98 1.43
C MET A 57 17.33 -1.23 2.74
N LEU A 58 17.87 -1.77 3.83
CA LEU A 58 17.87 -1.05 5.10
C LEU A 58 18.67 0.26 4.97
N HIS A 59 18.17 1.35 5.54
CA HIS A 59 18.74 2.68 5.40
C HIS A 59 18.91 3.39 6.74
N GLY A 60 20.13 3.40 7.26
CA GLY A 60 20.53 4.18 8.44
C GLY A 60 19.93 3.66 9.76
N GLU A 61 18.61 3.77 9.90
CA GLU A 61 17.83 3.32 11.04
C GLU A 61 17.40 1.83 10.92
N PRO A 62 17.11 1.14 12.04
CA PRO A 62 16.80 -0.31 12.05
C PRO A 62 15.51 -0.75 11.31
N ASP A 63 14.60 0.17 11.01
CA ASP A 63 13.28 -0.10 10.45
C ASP A 63 12.93 0.82 9.26
N LEU A 64 13.87 1.65 8.82
CA LEU A 64 13.72 2.48 7.64
C LEU A 64 14.31 1.78 6.43
N TYR A 65 13.48 1.53 5.42
CA TYR A 65 13.89 0.91 4.17
C TYR A 65 13.88 1.92 3.03
N ARG A 66 14.90 1.85 2.18
CA ARG A 66 14.92 2.51 0.88
C ARG A 66 14.53 1.51 -0.20
N PHE A 67 13.61 1.92 -1.05
CA PHE A 67 13.19 1.25 -2.27
C PHE A 67 13.59 2.09 -3.49
N THR A 68 13.62 1.46 -4.65
CA THR A 68 13.53 2.14 -5.95
C THR A 68 12.09 2.12 -6.42
N ASP A 69 11.48 3.29 -6.57
CA ASP A 69 10.14 3.46 -7.13
C ASP A 69 10.21 3.68 -8.63
N GLN A 70 9.75 2.68 -9.38
CA GLN A 70 9.78 2.65 -10.84
C GLN A 70 8.81 3.62 -11.53
N ILE A 71 7.77 4.13 -10.84
CA ILE A 71 6.85 5.13 -11.43
C ILE A 71 7.58 6.45 -11.64
N GLY A 72 8.40 6.85 -10.67
CA GLY A 72 9.28 8.01 -10.78
C GLY A 72 10.60 7.71 -11.51
N GLY A 73 10.73 6.58 -12.23
CA GLY A 73 11.99 6.11 -12.80
C GLY A 73 12.89 5.44 -11.76
N THR A 74 14.09 5.97 -11.50
CA THR A 74 14.99 5.45 -10.44
C THR A 74 14.84 6.24 -9.14
N THR A 75 13.61 6.59 -8.79
CA THR A 75 13.33 7.45 -7.63
C THR A 75 13.54 6.69 -6.32
N PRO A 76 14.34 7.23 -5.37
CA PRO A 76 14.41 6.64 -4.03
C PRO A 76 13.10 6.91 -3.29
N CYS A 77 12.49 5.86 -2.74
CA CYS A 77 11.35 5.95 -1.84
C CYS A 77 11.75 5.36 -0.48
N PHE A 78 11.66 6.15 0.57
CA PHE A 78 11.96 5.73 1.93
C PHE A 78 10.67 5.36 2.63
N CYS A 79 10.64 4.23 3.33
CA CYS A 79 9.44 3.71 3.97
C CYS A 79 9.78 3.00 5.28
N ARG A 80 8.98 3.23 6.31
CA ARG A 80 8.94 2.42 7.53
C ARG A 80 7.51 1.97 7.81
N THR A 81 7.36 0.85 8.50
CA THR A 81 6.05 0.34 8.91
C THR A 81 5.81 0.58 10.40
N VAL A 82 4.70 1.22 10.74
CA VAL A 82 4.19 1.32 12.12
C VAL A 82 3.01 0.37 12.25
N ALA A 83 3.14 -0.69 13.05
CA ALA A 83 2.12 -1.72 13.16
C ALA A 83 1.65 -1.91 14.61
N ASN A 84 0.35 -2.15 14.79
CA ASN A 84 -0.24 -2.54 16.07
C ASN A 84 -0.97 -3.88 15.89
N ARG A 85 -0.44 -4.92 16.53
CA ARG A 85 -0.98 -6.29 16.44
C ARG A 85 -2.33 -6.45 17.12
N GLU A 86 -2.58 -5.77 18.24
CA GLU A 86 -3.84 -5.88 18.97
C GLU A 86 -5.00 -5.25 18.18
N ALA A 87 -4.71 -4.17 17.46
CA ALA A 87 -5.69 -3.46 16.62
C ALA A 87 -5.71 -3.94 15.16
N LEU A 88 -4.75 -4.79 14.76
CA LEU A 88 -4.48 -5.22 13.39
C LEU A 88 -4.36 -4.05 12.41
N THR A 89 -3.67 -2.98 12.83
CA THR A 89 -3.39 -1.80 12.00
C THR A 89 -1.96 -1.79 11.50
N VAL A 90 -1.77 -1.32 10.29
CA VAL A 90 -0.47 -1.18 9.62
C VAL A 90 -0.46 0.16 8.90
N ASP A 91 0.45 1.03 9.30
CA ASP A 91 0.65 2.32 8.65
C ASP A 91 2.02 2.31 7.95
N TYR A 92 2.03 2.49 6.63
CA TYR A 92 3.28 2.73 5.90
C TYR A 92 3.54 4.23 5.85
N HIS A 93 4.64 4.65 6.46
CA HIS A 93 5.08 6.04 6.44
C HIS A 93 6.18 6.14 5.40
N CYS A 94 5.92 6.89 4.33
CA CYS A 94 6.83 6.95 3.18
C CYS A 94 7.16 8.39 2.76
N ALA A 95 8.24 8.56 2.02
CA ALA A 95 8.50 9.75 1.22
C ALA A 95 9.35 9.41 0.01
N TRP A 96 9.05 10.04 -1.12
CA TRP A 96 10.03 10.14 -2.20
C TRP A 96 11.16 11.08 -1.80
N ASP A 97 12.35 10.82 -2.36
CA ASP A 97 13.53 11.68 -2.38
C ASP A 97 14.28 11.84 -1.06
N GLN A 98 13.62 11.79 0.09
CA GLN A 98 14.24 12.03 1.40
C GLN A 98 13.70 11.13 2.53
N PRO A 99 14.52 10.84 3.57
CA PRO A 99 14.15 9.94 4.67
C PRO A 99 13.57 10.62 5.91
N ASP A 100 13.73 11.94 6.06
CA ASP A 100 13.54 12.65 7.33
C ASP A 100 12.06 12.92 7.67
N HIS A 101 11.26 13.28 6.65
CA HIS A 101 9.84 13.59 6.80
C HIS A 101 8.99 12.65 5.95
N LEU A 102 8.59 11.53 6.53
CA LEU A 102 7.78 10.50 5.87
C LEU A 102 6.29 10.87 5.83
N TRP A 103 5.92 11.75 4.89
CA TRP A 103 4.60 12.41 4.83
C TRP A 103 3.54 11.67 4.00
N MET A 104 3.94 10.71 3.16
CA MET A 104 3.01 9.85 2.41
C MET A 104 2.59 8.71 3.32
N ILE A 105 1.43 8.82 3.95
CA ILE A 105 0.96 7.85 4.94
C ILE A 105 -0.16 7.00 4.34
N TYR A 106 0.03 5.69 4.38
CA TYR A 106 -0.89 4.66 3.93
C TYR A 106 -1.46 3.96 5.15
N LEU A 107 -2.69 4.29 5.52
CA LEU A 107 -3.35 3.78 6.72
C LEU A 107 -4.09 2.49 6.38
N MET A 108 -3.67 1.36 6.95
CA MET A 108 -4.30 0.07 6.69
C MET A 108 -4.84 -0.60 7.96
N ARG A 109 -5.92 -1.35 7.78
CA ARG A 109 -6.47 -2.20 8.83
C ARG A 109 -6.91 -3.55 8.27
N VAL A 110 -6.49 -4.61 8.94
CA VAL A 110 -7.01 -5.96 8.71
C VAL A 110 -8.15 -6.21 9.69
N VAL A 111 -9.30 -6.63 9.16
CA VAL A 111 -10.49 -6.97 9.95
C VAL A 111 -10.81 -8.45 9.69
N PRO A 112 -10.97 -9.28 10.74
CA PRO A 112 -11.44 -10.65 10.57
C PRO A 112 -12.77 -10.68 9.82
N ALA A 113 -12.81 -11.33 8.65
CA ALA A 113 -14.02 -11.37 7.82
C ALA A 113 -15.17 -12.09 8.52
N GLN A 114 -14.87 -13.00 9.45
CA GLN A 114 -15.88 -13.67 10.27
C GLN A 114 -16.73 -12.67 11.08
N LEU A 115 -16.13 -11.55 11.52
CA LEU A 115 -16.81 -10.54 12.32
C LEU A 115 -17.72 -9.63 11.49
N VAL A 116 -17.38 -9.39 10.22
CA VAL A 116 -18.01 -8.34 9.40
C VAL A 116 -18.74 -8.85 8.15
N LEU A 117 -18.48 -10.10 7.74
CA LEU A 117 -19.05 -10.73 6.55
C LEU A 117 -19.53 -12.18 6.80
N ASP A 118 -19.44 -12.68 8.03
CA ASP A 118 -19.84 -14.04 8.43
C ASP A 118 -19.22 -15.17 7.56
N LYS A 119 -17.95 -14.99 7.19
CA LYS A 119 -17.15 -16.01 6.49
C LYS A 119 -15.68 -15.95 6.88
N PRO A 120 -14.92 -17.05 6.76
CA PRO A 120 -13.48 -17.06 6.99
C PRO A 120 -12.73 -16.04 6.09
N GLY A 121 -11.54 -15.63 6.51
CA GLY A 121 -10.66 -14.73 5.76
C GLY A 121 -10.54 -13.33 6.37
N SER A 122 -10.14 -12.38 5.54
CA SER A 122 -9.78 -11.01 5.95
C SER A 122 -10.49 -9.98 5.09
N VAL A 123 -10.87 -8.86 5.70
CA VAL A 123 -11.17 -7.61 5.00
C VAL A 123 -10.00 -6.67 5.25
N VAL A 124 -9.39 -6.15 4.19
CA VAL A 124 -8.36 -5.11 4.26
C VAL A 124 -9.01 -3.78 3.91
N LEU A 125 -8.86 -2.80 4.81
CA LEU A 125 -9.20 -1.40 4.59
C LEU A 125 -7.90 -0.63 4.39
N TRP A 126 -7.90 0.32 3.45
CA TRP A 126 -6.74 1.15 3.16
C TRP A 126 -7.20 2.57 2.79
N VAL A 127 -6.68 3.56 3.52
CA VAL A 127 -6.94 4.98 3.26
C VAL A 127 -5.63 5.75 3.14
N ASN A 128 -5.56 6.64 2.15
CA ASN A 128 -4.58 7.74 2.13
C ASN A 128 -5.31 9.08 2.31
N CYS A 129 -4.63 10.05 2.93
CA CYS A 129 -5.09 11.43 3.04
C CYS A 129 -4.27 12.31 2.10
N HIS A 130 -4.91 13.31 1.48
CA HIS A 130 -4.25 14.24 0.56
C HIS A 130 -3.39 15.25 1.34
N HIS A 131 -2.20 14.82 1.77
CA HIS A 131 -1.24 15.71 2.41
C HIS A 131 -0.92 16.90 1.49
N PRO A 132 -0.75 18.14 2.01
CA PRO A 132 -0.47 19.33 1.19
C PRO A 132 0.74 19.22 0.24
N PHE A 133 1.66 18.28 0.52
CA PHE A 133 2.82 18.02 -0.32
C PHE A 133 2.51 17.28 -1.62
N TYR A 134 1.36 16.62 -1.73
CA TYR A 134 0.89 16.15 -3.04
C TYR A 134 0.64 17.34 -3.97
N THR A 135 0.05 18.43 -3.50
CA THR A 135 -0.15 19.63 -4.35
C THR A 135 1.13 20.43 -4.59
N ARG A 136 2.03 20.49 -3.61
CA ARG A 136 3.26 21.28 -3.69
C ARG A 136 4.44 20.49 -3.17
N ASN A 137 5.35 20.09 -4.06
CA ASN A 137 6.60 19.44 -3.67
C ASN A 137 7.42 20.39 -2.77
N PRO A 138 7.63 20.06 -1.49
CA PRO A 138 8.42 20.89 -0.58
C PRO A 138 9.94 20.68 -0.70
N TYR A 139 10.38 19.63 -1.42
CA TYR A 139 11.79 19.24 -1.57
C TYR A 139 12.16 19.08 -3.07
N PRO A 140 11.98 20.10 -3.92
CA PRO A 140 12.32 19.99 -5.34
C PRO A 140 13.82 19.73 -5.58
N GLU A 141 14.69 20.16 -4.67
CA GLU A 141 16.15 20.02 -4.75
C GLU A 141 16.64 18.58 -4.50
N THR A 142 15.84 17.74 -3.85
CA THR A 142 16.19 16.33 -3.60
C THR A 142 15.73 15.41 -4.72
N ALA A 143 14.92 15.91 -5.66
CA ALA A 143 14.42 15.13 -6.78
C ALA A 143 15.54 14.66 -7.70
N VAL A 144 15.39 13.46 -8.25
CA VAL A 144 16.33 12.93 -9.25
C VAL A 144 16.36 13.88 -10.48
N PRO A 145 17.54 14.27 -10.98
CA PRO A 145 17.64 15.17 -12.13
C PRO A 145 16.85 14.68 -13.35
N GLY A 146 16.08 15.59 -13.97
CA GLY A 146 15.29 15.31 -15.17
C GLY A 146 13.95 14.61 -14.94
N ARG A 147 13.54 14.37 -13.69
CA ARG A 147 12.20 13.85 -13.39
C ARG A 147 11.15 14.94 -13.57
N ASN A 148 10.28 14.77 -14.57
CA ASN A 148 9.17 15.70 -14.87
C ASN A 148 7.84 15.32 -14.19
N PHE A 149 7.86 14.30 -13.34
CA PHE A 149 6.69 13.75 -12.68
C PHE A 149 6.83 13.86 -11.16
N TRP A 150 5.82 14.44 -10.51
CA TRP A 150 5.69 14.46 -9.07
C TRP A 150 4.68 13.41 -8.62
N VAL A 151 4.91 12.77 -7.46
CA VAL A 151 3.97 11.76 -6.93
C VAL A 151 2.55 12.32 -6.76
N GLY A 152 2.42 13.62 -6.47
CA GLY A 152 1.12 14.30 -6.41
C GLY A 152 0.36 14.36 -7.73
N ASP A 153 1.05 14.32 -8.88
CA ASP A 153 0.40 14.26 -10.19
C ASP A 153 -0.35 12.92 -10.39
N ALA A 154 0.03 11.87 -9.65
CA ALA A 154 -0.70 10.60 -9.62
C ALA A 154 -1.90 10.59 -8.68
N TRP A 155 -2.08 11.57 -7.79
CA TRP A 155 -3.16 11.53 -6.78
C TRP A 155 -4.56 11.27 -7.38
N PRO A 156 -4.97 11.91 -8.48
CA PRO A 156 -6.26 11.61 -9.11
C PRO A 156 -6.43 10.16 -9.60
N MET A 157 -5.34 9.40 -9.68
CA MET A 157 -5.34 7.99 -10.09
C MET A 157 -5.03 7.03 -8.93
N PHE A 158 -4.81 7.53 -7.71
CA PHE A 158 -4.47 6.68 -6.56
C PHE A 158 -5.51 5.59 -6.31
N TYR A 159 -6.81 5.90 -6.44
CA TYR A 159 -7.86 4.89 -6.33
C TYR A 159 -7.62 3.69 -7.26
N ALA A 160 -7.33 3.97 -8.53
CA ALA A 160 -7.08 2.92 -9.52
C ALA A 160 -5.75 2.20 -9.26
N GLY A 161 -4.67 2.94 -8.98
CA GLY A 161 -3.36 2.37 -8.67
C GLY A 161 -3.40 1.44 -7.46
N HIS A 162 -3.92 1.93 -6.34
CA HIS A 162 -4.06 1.15 -5.11
C HIS A 162 -5.00 -0.05 -5.30
N THR A 163 -6.04 0.07 -6.14
CA THR A 163 -6.92 -1.07 -6.46
C THR A 163 -6.14 -2.19 -7.15
N VAL A 164 -5.27 -1.87 -8.10
CA VAL A 164 -4.39 -2.85 -8.77
C VAL A 164 -3.44 -3.50 -7.74
N GLU A 165 -2.84 -2.71 -6.86
CA GLU A 165 -1.93 -3.23 -5.85
C GLU A 165 -2.65 -4.10 -4.80
N LEU A 166 -3.87 -3.73 -4.40
CA LEU A 166 -4.71 -4.53 -3.51
C LEU A 166 -5.10 -5.87 -4.17
N GLN A 167 -5.32 -5.88 -5.49
CA GLN A 167 -5.53 -7.12 -6.23
C GLN A 167 -4.26 -7.99 -6.26
N ASN A 168 -3.07 -7.41 -6.43
CA ASN A 168 -1.81 -8.16 -6.33
C ASN A 168 -1.64 -8.78 -4.94
N LEU A 169 -1.86 -7.99 -3.87
CA LEU A 169 -1.80 -8.45 -2.49
C LEU A 169 -2.74 -9.64 -2.27
N LYS A 170 -4.00 -9.50 -2.72
CA LYS A 170 -5.00 -10.57 -2.66
C LYS A 170 -4.51 -11.83 -3.35
N LEU A 171 -4.05 -11.73 -4.60
CA LEU A 171 -3.59 -12.87 -5.38
C LEU A 171 -2.42 -13.59 -4.70
N ILE A 172 -1.43 -12.85 -4.19
CA ILE A 172 -0.27 -13.41 -3.50
C ILE A 172 -0.69 -14.16 -2.24
N LEU A 173 -1.50 -13.53 -1.38
CA LEU A 173 -1.91 -14.12 -0.10
C LEU A 173 -2.83 -15.31 -0.28
N GLU A 174 -3.81 -15.23 -1.17
CA GLU A 174 -4.71 -16.35 -1.46
C GLU A 174 -3.97 -17.52 -2.09
N HIS A 175 -3.04 -17.24 -3.01
CA HIS A 175 -2.19 -18.29 -3.59
C HIS A 175 -1.36 -18.98 -2.50
N ARG A 176 -0.67 -18.22 -1.63
CA ARG A 176 0.15 -18.82 -0.56
C ARG A 176 -0.70 -19.63 0.40
N HIS A 177 -1.83 -19.09 0.83
CA HIS A 177 -2.74 -19.77 1.75
C HIS A 177 -3.31 -21.05 1.17
N ALA A 178 -3.80 -21.02 -0.07
CA ALA A 178 -4.39 -22.19 -0.75
C ALA A 178 -3.40 -23.33 -0.96
N HIS A 179 -2.09 -23.04 -1.01
CA HIS A 179 -1.02 -24.01 -1.24
C HIS A 179 -0.19 -24.32 0.02
N GLY A 180 -0.59 -23.82 1.20
CA GLY A 180 0.14 -24.03 2.45
C GLY A 180 1.56 -23.44 2.44
N LEU A 181 1.83 -22.45 1.61
CA LEU A 181 3.13 -21.77 1.54
C LEU A 181 3.24 -20.75 2.68
N PRO A 182 4.43 -20.56 3.28
CA PRO A 182 4.63 -19.55 4.31
C PRO A 182 4.29 -18.15 3.79
N VAL A 183 3.42 -17.40 4.49
CA VAL A 183 3.05 -16.04 4.07
C VAL A 183 4.24 -15.07 4.09
N LEU A 184 5.14 -15.21 5.07
CA LEU A 184 6.38 -14.44 5.17
C LEU A 184 7.55 -15.02 4.37
N GLY A 185 7.40 -16.20 3.78
CA GLY A 185 8.46 -16.86 3.02
C GLY A 185 8.96 -15.99 1.86
N THR A 186 10.25 -16.06 1.59
CA THR A 186 10.80 -15.61 0.31
C THR A 186 10.35 -16.61 -0.75
N PRO A 187 9.95 -16.19 -1.97
CA PRO A 187 9.76 -17.13 -3.07
C PRO A 187 11.02 -17.99 -3.21
N ALA A 188 10.87 -19.31 -3.28
CA ALA A 188 11.99 -20.17 -3.65
C ALA A 188 12.47 -19.69 -5.02
N VAL A 189 13.70 -19.19 -5.08
CA VAL A 189 14.35 -18.92 -6.36
C VAL A 189 14.37 -20.26 -7.08
N ALA A 190 13.64 -20.38 -8.19
CA ALA A 190 13.74 -21.57 -9.02
C ALA A 190 15.22 -21.72 -9.38
N ALA A 191 15.85 -22.78 -8.88
CA ALA A 191 17.19 -23.12 -9.30
C ALA A 191 17.12 -23.36 -10.81
N SER A 192 17.60 -22.40 -11.59
CA SER A 192 17.87 -22.64 -12.99
C SER A 192 19.00 -23.66 -13.04
N GLU A 193 18.67 -24.91 -13.34
CA GLU A 193 19.65 -25.89 -13.77
C GLU A 193 20.29 -25.36 -15.05
N VAL A 194 21.44 -24.71 -14.89
CA VAL A 194 22.37 -24.49 -15.99
C VAL A 194 23.06 -25.82 -16.20
N THR A 195 22.47 -26.67 -17.04
CA THR A 195 23.19 -27.80 -17.62
C THR A 195 24.25 -27.25 -18.56
N ALA A 196 25.52 -27.51 -18.23
CA ALA A 196 26.67 -27.26 -19.08
C ALA A 196 26.73 -28.23 -20.27
#